data_AF-A0A3C0VXA0-F1
#
_entry.id   AF-A0A3C0VXA0-F1
#
_cell.length_a   1.000
_cell.length_b   1.000
_cell.length_c   1.000
_cell.angle_alpha   90.00
_cell.angle_beta   90.00
_cell.angle_gamma   90.00
#
_symmetry.space_group_name_H-M   'P 1'
#
loop_
_entity.id
_entity.type
_entity.pdbx_description
1 polymer ?
#
loop_
_entity_poly.entity_id
_entity_poly.type
_entity_poly.pdbx_seq_one_letter_code
_entity_poly.pdbx_strand_id
1 'polypeptide(L)' 'EVAKLFAMAGVVTITSFICPRNELRTLAREIVGQADFLEVYVECSFETCEQRDVKGLYA' A
#
# COMPACT_ATOMS: atom_id res chain seq x y z
N GLU A 1 4.20 0.37 11.38
CA GLU A 1 5.35 0.01 12.25
C GLU A 1 6.03 -1.30 11.82
N VAL A 2 5.28 -2.39 11.60
CA VAL A 2 5.85 -3.68 11.17
C VAL A 2 6.77 -3.57 9.93
N ALA A 3 6.36 -2.81 8.91
CA ALA A 3 7.20 -2.60 7.72
C ALA A 3 8.56 -1.94 8.03
N LYS A 4 8.62 -1.05 9.03
CA LYS A 4 9.86 -0.44 9.50
C LYS A 4 10.79 -1.49 10.11
N LEU A 5 10.24 -2.39 10.93
CA LEU A 5 11.03 -3.45 11.57
C LEU A 5 11.67 -4.37 10.53
N PHE A 6 10.94 -4.74 9.48
CA PHE A 6 11.49 -5.54 8.38
C PHE A 6 12.53 -4.78 7.56
N ALA A 7 12.30 -3.49 7.25
CA ALA A 7 13.29 -2.66 6.57
C ALA A 7 14.60 -2.55 7.39
N MET A 8 14.49 -2.35 8.72
CA MET A 8 15.64 -2.34 9.63
C MET A 8 16.38 -3.69 9.70
N ALA A 9 15.68 -4.80 9.45
CA ALA A 9 16.28 -6.13 9.36
C ALA A 9 16.91 -6.42 7.99
N GLY A 10 16.94 -5.44 7.06
CA GLY A 10 17.46 -5.61 5.71
C GLY A 10 16.52 -6.35 4.75
N VAL A 11 15.24 -6.49 5.10
CA VAL A 11 14.24 -7.21 4.31
C VAL A 11 13.43 -6.24 3.45
N VAL A 12 13.37 -6.53 2.14
CA VAL A 12 12.45 -5.82 1.23
C VAL A 12 11.01 -6.17 1.60
N THR A 13 10.22 -5.16 1.97
CA THR A 13 8.85 -5.35 2.43
C THR A 13 7.85 -4.76 1.45
N ILE A 14 6.84 -5.55 1.08
CA ILE A 14 5.76 -5.11 0.18
C ILE A 14 4.45 -5.08 0.94
N THR A 15 3.74 -3.95 0.87
CA THR A 15 2.43 -3.75 1.50
C THR A 15 1.38 -3.40 0.45
N SER A 16 0.36 -4.25 0.27
CA SER A 16 -0.69 -4.07 -0.73
C SER A 16 -2.05 -3.79 -0.08
N PHE A 17 -2.17 -2.65 0.61
CA PHE A 17 -3.41 -2.21 1.26
C PHE A 17 -4.13 -1.15 0.43
N ILE A 18 -5.46 -1.15 0.47
CA ILE A 18 -6.24 -0.01 -0.04
C ILE A 18 -6.01 1.18 0.91
N CYS A 19 -5.38 2.25 0.41
CA CYS A 19 -5.05 3.42 1.21
C CYS A 19 -5.64 4.70 0.58
N PRO A 20 -6.95 4.97 0.78
CA PRO A 20 -7.65 6.02 0.04
C PRO A 20 -7.31 7.43 0.55
N ARG A 21 -6.82 7.55 1.79
CA ARG A 21 -6.53 8.84 2.43
C ARG A 21 -5.04 9.19 2.31
N ASN A 22 -4.75 10.38 1.79
CA ASN A 22 -3.37 10.88 1.63
C ASN A 22 -2.63 10.95 2.98
N GLU A 23 -3.32 11.36 4.05
CA GLU A 23 -2.77 11.46 5.40
C GLU A 23 -2.21 10.12 5.91
N LEU A 24 -2.88 9.01 5.59
CA LEU A 24 -2.41 7.67 5.98
C LEU A 24 -1.16 7.26 5.21
N ARG A 25 -1.02 7.68 3.95
CA ARG A 25 0.19 7.44 3.15
C ARG A 25 1.36 8.30 3.64
N THR A 26 1.09 9.55 4.01
CA THR A 26 2.08 10.42 4.66
C THR A 26 2.56 9.82 5.98
N LEU A 27 1.63 9.41 6.85
CA LEU A 27 1.97 8.78 8.14
C LEU A 27 2.80 7.50 7.94
N ALA A 28 2.47 6.66 6.96
CA ALA A 28 3.25 5.46 6.64
C ALA A 28 4.69 5.81 6.22
N ARG A 29 4.86 6.85 5.39
CA ARG A 29 6.16 7.36 4.96
C ARG A 29 6.98 7.89 6.15
N GLU A 30 6.35 8.59 7.09
CA GLU A 30 7.00 9.10 8.31
C GLU A 30 7.45 7.97 9.25
N ILE A 31 6.60 6.94 9.43
CA ILE A 31 6.91 5.79 10.28
C ILE A 31 8.09 4.99 9.73
N VAL A 32 8.04 4.64 8.43
CA VAL A 32 9.06 3.82 7.76
C VAL A 32 10.35 4.61 7.58
N GLY A 33 10.25 5.89 7.23
CA GLY A 33 11.38 6.74 6.89
C GLY A 33 11.47 6.97 5.38
N GLN A 34 11.73 8.20 4.98
CA GLN A 34 11.69 8.62 3.57
C GLN A 34 12.72 7.91 2.68
N ALA A 35 13.84 7.45 3.24
CA ALA A 35 14.86 6.71 2.50
C ALA A 35 14.45 5.27 2.16
N ASP A 36 13.61 4.65 2.99
CA ASP A 36 13.22 3.24 2.90
C ASP A 36 11.78 3.06 2.41
N PHE A 37 11.12 4.15 2.00
CA PHE A 37 9.72 4.16 1.59
C PHE A 37 9.57 4.55 0.12
N LEU A 38 8.97 3.64 -0.67
CA LEU A 38 8.57 3.90 -2.05
C LEU A 38 7.06 3.74 -2.18
N GLU A 39 6.40 4.80 -2.64
CA GLU A 39 4.95 4.77 -2.92
C GLU A 39 4.70 4.34 -4.36
N VAL A 40 3.79 3.38 -4.55
CA VAL A 40 3.38 2.91 -5.88
C VAL A 40 1.87 3.07 -6.01
N TYR A 41 1.44 3.91 -6.96
CA TYR A 41 0.03 4.05 -7.31
C TYR A 41 -0.32 3.01 -8.37
N VAL A 42 -1.10 2.01 -7.98
CA VAL A 42 -1.64 1.00 -8.90
C VAL A 42 -2.95 1.54 -9.47
N GLU A 43 -2.85 2.19 -10.62
CA GLU A 43 -4.00 2.78 -11.31
C GLU A 43 -4.79 1.71 -12.09
N CYS A 44 -6.11 1.70 -11.90
CA CYS A 44 -7.05 0.86 -12.63
C CYS A 44 -8.44 1.51 -12.57
N SER A 45 -9.24 1.37 -13.62
CA SER A 45 -10.62 1.88 -13.61
C SER A 45 -11.49 1.09 -12.61
N PHE A 46 -12.54 1.73 -12.09
CA PHE A 46 -13.48 1.06 -11.20
C PHE A 46 -14.17 -0.11 -11.91
N GLU A 47 -14.61 0.09 -13.15
CA GLU A 47 -15.31 -0.92 -13.96
C GLU A 47 -14.45 -2.16 -14.17
N THR A 48 -13.13 -1.97 -14.38
CA THR A 48 -12.20 -3.09 -14.52
C THR A 48 -12.03 -3.85 -13.20
N CYS A 49 -11.97 -3.14 -12.06
CA CYS A 49 -11.89 -3.76 -10.74
C CYS A 49 -13.17 -4.52 -10.38
N GLU A 50 -14.33 -3.91 -10.64
CA GLU A 50 -15.66 -4.48 -10.43
C GLU A 50 -15.88 -5.70 -11.33
N GLN A 51 -15.56 -5.63 -12.62
CA GLN A 51 -15.66 -6.78 -13.53
C GLN A 51 -14.81 -7.98 -13.05
N ARG A 52 -13.64 -7.71 -12.47
CA ARG A 52 -12.73 -8.75 -12.00
C ARG A 52 -13.20 -9.43 -10.72
N ASP A 53 -13.89 -8.69 -9.84
CA ASP A 53 -14.35 -9.06 -8.51
C ASP A 53 -13.76 -10.35 -7.92
N VAL A 54 -12.44 -10.37 -7.74
CA VAL A 54 -11.68 -11.61 -7.42
C VAL A 54 -12.05 -12.22 -6.06
N LYS A 55 -12.86 -11.53 -5.27
CA LYS A 55 -13.30 -11.92 -3.93
C LYS A 55 -14.82 -11.89 -3.75
N GLY A 56 -15.60 -11.48 -4.74
CA GLY A 56 -17.05 -11.35 -4.60
C GLY A 56 -17.49 -10.19 -3.67
N LEU A 57 -16.73 -9.10 -3.61
CA LEU A 57 -16.98 -7.96 -2.71
C LEU A 57 -17.68 -6.78 -3.38
N TYR A 58 -17.79 -6.77 -4.71
CA TYR A 58 -18.41 -5.68 -5.48
C TYR A 58 -19.84 -6.00 -5.91
N ALA A 59 -20.20 -7.29 -5.96
CA ALA A 59 -21.50 -7.80 -6.42
C ALA A 59 -22.72 -7.31 -5.62
#